data_AF-A0A496Q3L0-F1
#
_entry.id   AF-A0A496Q3L0-F1
#
_cell.length_a   1.000
_cell.length_b   1.000
_cell.length_c   1.000
_cell.angle_alpha   90.00
_cell.angle_beta   90.00
_cell.angle_gamma   90.00
#
_symmetry.space_group_name_H-M   'P 1'
#
loop_
_entity.id
_entity.type
_entity.pdbx_description
1 polymer ?
#
loop_
_entity_poly.entity_id
_entity_poly.type
_entity_poly.pdbx_seq_one_letter_code
_entity_poly.pdbx_strand_id
1 'polypeptide(L)'
;MPGWSEPPLKLRIRRLIPIMLPIGLILALLGWSFLVRQPQINRVRISYSPLVALNDDINQLNIECSDQRAGELVIEAGEASRMILPSIEAAPEYLQDLRKTVNRYGWLATFKSYEPVSGPTDEETPITFVPAAGKMIPTRENRKPFPSLLELLTHFTASANRIDLTRLAIGVDEKTGPTVEMNFQIASHRTDEKTAQ
;
A
#
# COMPACT_ATOMS: atom_id res chain seq x y z
N MET A 1 -78.21 -11.49 5.99
CA MET A 1 -79.08 -12.66 6.24
C MET A 1 -78.37 -13.61 7.20
N PRO A 2 -78.84 -13.72 8.46
CA PRO A 2 -78.42 -14.77 9.39
C PRO A 2 -79.29 -16.03 9.18
N GLY A 3 -78.70 -17.22 9.24
CA GLY A 3 -79.46 -18.48 9.29
C GLY A 3 -79.32 -19.47 8.13
N TRP A 4 -78.13 -19.62 7.53
CA TRP A 4 -77.85 -20.82 6.73
C TRP A 4 -77.25 -21.90 7.62
N SER A 5 -77.88 -23.09 7.66
CA SER A 5 -77.29 -24.26 8.30
C SER A 5 -75.94 -24.53 7.68
N GLU A 6 -74.95 -24.82 8.52
CA GLU A 6 -73.60 -25.12 8.08
C GLU A 6 -73.65 -26.22 7.00
N PRO A 7 -73.19 -25.96 5.75
CA PRO A 7 -73.27 -26.96 4.71
C PRO A 7 -72.45 -28.19 5.12
N PRO A 8 -72.94 -29.42 4.84
CA PRO A 8 -72.29 -30.65 5.26
C PRO A 8 -70.84 -30.68 4.77
N LEU A 9 -69.94 -31.17 5.63
CA LEU A 9 -68.47 -31.11 5.44
C LEU A 9 -68.01 -31.55 4.04
N LYS A 10 -68.69 -32.53 3.43
CA LYS A 10 -68.39 -33.03 2.07
C LYS A 10 -68.51 -31.94 0.99
N LEU A 11 -69.48 -31.03 1.09
CA LEU A 11 -69.68 -29.93 0.12
C LEU A 11 -68.68 -28.78 0.35
N ARG A 12 -68.28 -28.54 1.61
CA ARG A 12 -67.23 -27.56 1.95
C ARG A 12 -65.88 -27.98 1.38
N ILE A 13 -65.52 -29.26 1.55
CA ILE A 13 -64.28 -29.81 1.00
C ILE A 13 -64.27 -29.71 -0.52
N ARG A 14 -65.38 -30.05 -1.20
CA ARG A 14 -65.47 -29.99 -2.67
C ARG A 14 -65.26 -28.58 -3.23
N ARG A 15 -65.64 -27.53 -2.50
CA ARG A 15 -65.39 -26.12 -2.89
C ARG A 15 -63.94 -25.68 -2.66
N LEU A 16 -63.23 -26.31 -1.72
CA LEU A 16 -61.83 -25.98 -1.41
C LEU A 16 -60.81 -26.69 -2.32
N ILE A 17 -61.18 -27.84 -2.90
CA ILE A 17 -60.31 -28.60 -3.83
C ILE A 17 -59.66 -27.73 -4.93
N PRO A 18 -60.39 -26.89 -5.69
CA PRO A 18 -59.77 -26.11 -6.78
C PRO A 18 -58.75 -25.08 -6.28
N ILE A 19 -58.79 -24.69 -5.00
CA ILE A 19 -57.84 -23.75 -4.39
C ILE A 19 -56.67 -24.52 -3.77
N MET A 20 -56.92 -25.66 -3.14
CA MET A 20 -55.88 -26.47 -2.49
C MET A 20 -54.99 -27.19 -3.50
N LEU A 21 -55.52 -27.56 -4.67
CA LEU A 21 -54.77 -28.25 -5.72
C LEU A 21 -53.57 -27.44 -6.27
N PRO A 22 -53.72 -26.16 -6.68
CA PRO A 22 -52.58 -25.37 -7.13
C PRO A 22 -51.60 -25.07 -5.98
N ILE A 23 -52.08 -24.90 -4.74
CA ILE A 23 -51.21 -24.71 -3.58
C ILE A 23 -50.35 -25.96 -3.33
N GLY A 24 -50.96 -27.14 -3.37
CA GLY A 24 -50.24 -28.41 -3.25
C GLY A 24 -49.20 -28.61 -4.36
N LEU A 25 -49.54 -28.22 -5.60
CA LEU A 25 -48.60 -28.27 -6.73
C LEU A 25 -47.41 -27.32 -6.51
N ILE A 26 -47.65 -26.08 -6.08
CA ILE A 26 -46.60 -25.10 -5.79
C ILE A 26 -45.68 -25.61 -4.68
N LEU A 27 -46.25 -26.16 -3.60
CA LEU A 27 -45.47 -26.74 -2.50
C LEU A 27 -44.65 -27.95 -2.97
N ALA A 28 -45.21 -28.81 -3.82
CA ALA A 28 -44.48 -29.94 -4.39
C ALA A 28 -43.32 -29.49 -5.28
N LEU A 29 -43.51 -28.46 -6.11
CA LEU A 29 -42.46 -27.88 -6.96
C LEU A 29 -41.37 -27.19 -6.14
N LEU A 30 -41.73 -26.45 -5.09
CA LEU A 30 -40.78 -25.88 -4.14
C LEU A 30 -39.98 -26.97 -3.43
N GLY A 31 -40.67 -27.99 -2.92
CA GLY A 31 -40.05 -29.15 -2.29
C GLY A 31 -39.06 -29.85 -3.22
N TRP A 32 -39.45 -30.11 -4.47
CA TRP A 32 -38.58 -30.69 -5.49
C TRP A 32 -37.36 -29.80 -5.78
N SER A 33 -37.56 -28.49 -5.94
CA SER A 33 -36.48 -27.55 -6.20
C SER A 33 -35.44 -27.52 -5.06
N PHE A 34 -35.88 -27.57 -3.80
CA PHE A 34 -34.97 -27.56 -2.66
C PHE A 34 -34.33 -28.93 -2.40
N LEU A 35 -35.10 -30.02 -2.48
CA LEU A 35 -34.62 -31.36 -2.13
C LEU A 35 -33.81 -32.03 -3.24
N VAL A 36 -34.05 -31.69 -4.51
CA VAL A 36 -33.42 -32.37 -5.65
C VAL A 36 -32.51 -31.42 -6.44
N ARG A 37 -33.03 -30.24 -6.84
CA ARG A 37 -32.30 -29.35 -7.74
C ARG A 37 -31.12 -28.65 -7.04
N GLN A 38 -31.33 -28.06 -5.87
CA GLN A 38 -30.26 -27.38 -5.12
C GLN A 38 -29.06 -28.28 -4.77
N PRO A 39 -29.24 -29.51 -4.23
CA PRO A 39 -28.09 -30.36 -3.92
C PRO A 39 -27.33 -30.80 -5.16
N GLN A 40 -28.00 -30.99 -6.31
CA GLN A 40 -27.31 -31.28 -7.57
C GLN A 40 -26.45 -30.10 -8.03
N ILE A 41 -26.99 -28.87 -7.98
CA ILE A 41 -26.22 -27.65 -8.30
C ILE A 41 -25.04 -27.49 -7.35
N ASN A 42 -25.24 -27.72 -6.05
CA ASN A 42 -24.17 -27.60 -5.07
C ASN A 42 -23.10 -28.67 -5.25
N ARG A 43 -23.45 -29.91 -5.58
CA ARG A 43 -22.49 -30.97 -5.89
C ARG A 43 -21.63 -30.61 -7.10
N VAL A 44 -22.25 -30.11 -8.17
CA VAL A 44 -21.53 -29.63 -9.35
C VAL A 44 -20.66 -28.43 -8.99
N ARG A 45 -21.17 -27.45 -8.24
CA ARG A 45 -20.37 -26.28 -7.84
C ARG A 45 -19.17 -26.68 -6.99
N ILE A 46 -19.33 -27.59 -6.03
CA ILE A 46 -18.22 -28.10 -5.20
C ILE A 46 -17.21 -28.86 -6.06
N SER A 47 -17.66 -29.69 -7.02
CA SER A 47 -16.76 -30.46 -7.87
C SER A 47 -15.94 -29.58 -8.83
N TYR A 48 -16.50 -28.46 -9.29
CA TYR A 48 -15.82 -27.53 -10.21
C TYR A 48 -15.16 -26.32 -9.51
N SER A 49 -15.44 -26.09 -8.22
CA SER A 49 -14.79 -25.06 -7.42
C SER A 49 -13.26 -25.07 -7.47
N PRO A 50 -12.55 -26.23 -7.40
CA PRO A 50 -11.09 -26.22 -7.50
C PRO A 50 -10.59 -25.85 -8.89
N LEU A 51 -11.33 -26.14 -9.96
CA LEU A 51 -10.97 -25.70 -11.32
C LEU A 51 -11.15 -24.20 -11.50
N VAL A 52 -12.20 -23.61 -10.91
CA VAL A 52 -12.39 -22.15 -10.92
C VAL A 52 -11.28 -21.47 -10.15
N ALA A 53 -10.95 -21.96 -8.94
CA ALA A 53 -9.84 -21.43 -8.14
C ALA A 53 -8.50 -21.52 -8.90
N LEU A 54 -8.20 -22.65 -9.53
CA LEU A 54 -6.98 -22.82 -10.32
C LEU A 54 -6.93 -21.86 -11.52
N ASN A 55 -8.06 -21.62 -12.18
CA ASN A 55 -8.13 -20.67 -13.29
C ASN A 55 -7.93 -19.22 -12.82
N ASP A 56 -8.43 -18.87 -11.63
CA ASP A 56 -8.19 -17.57 -11.02
C ASP A 56 -6.71 -17.40 -10.64
N ASP A 57 -6.08 -18.45 -10.08
CA ASP A 57 -4.64 -18.45 -9.77
C ASP A 57 -3.79 -18.31 -11.04
N ILE A 58 -4.13 -19.00 -12.13
CA ILE A 58 -3.44 -18.88 -13.44
C ILE A 58 -3.59 -17.46 -14.00
N ASN A 59 -4.79 -16.86 -13.90
CA ASN A 59 -5.01 -15.49 -14.35
C ASN A 59 -4.22 -14.49 -13.50
N GLN A 60 -4.15 -14.68 -12.19
CA GLN A 60 -3.34 -13.87 -11.31
C GLN A 60 -1.84 -13.99 -11.66
N LEU A 61 -1.33 -15.21 -11.86
CA LEU A 61 0.05 -15.41 -12.32
C LEU A 61 0.31 -14.75 -13.67
N ASN A 62 -0.61 -14.83 -14.63
CA ASN A 62 -0.46 -14.21 -15.93
C ASN A 62 -0.44 -12.68 -15.85
N ILE A 63 -1.17 -12.08 -14.90
CA ILE A 63 -1.14 -10.64 -14.66
C ILE A 63 0.19 -10.24 -14.00
N GLU A 64 0.64 -10.97 -13.00
CA GLU A 64 1.89 -10.71 -12.27
C GLU A 64 3.14 -10.93 -13.14
N CYS A 65 3.11 -11.93 -14.03
CA CYS A 65 4.19 -12.25 -14.97
C CYS A 65 4.01 -11.65 -16.37
N SER A 66 3.05 -10.75 -16.57
CA SER A 66 2.86 -10.08 -17.87
C SER A 66 4.08 -9.25 -18.26
N ASP A 67 4.50 -9.29 -19.53
CA ASP A 67 5.58 -8.46 -20.07
C ASP A 67 5.34 -6.95 -19.81
N GLN A 68 4.07 -6.53 -19.73
CA GLN A 68 3.72 -5.18 -19.35
C GLN A 68 4.12 -4.87 -17.90
N ARG A 69 3.89 -5.80 -16.96
CA ARG A 69 4.29 -5.64 -15.56
C ARG A 69 5.81 -5.69 -15.41
N ALA A 70 6.49 -6.53 -16.19
CA ALA A 70 7.94 -6.54 -16.27
C ALA A 70 8.50 -5.19 -16.76
N GLY A 71 7.88 -4.60 -17.80
CA GLY A 71 8.23 -3.27 -18.29
C GLY A 71 8.02 -2.17 -17.25
N GLU A 72 6.89 -2.19 -16.54
CA GLU A 72 6.61 -1.26 -15.44
C GLU A 72 7.63 -1.39 -14.30
N LEU A 73 7.97 -2.62 -13.89
CA LEU A 73 8.97 -2.88 -12.86
C LEU A 73 10.38 -2.45 -13.28
N VAL A 74 10.74 -2.58 -14.56
CA VAL A 74 12.02 -2.08 -15.08
C VAL A 74 12.07 -0.55 -15.06
N ILE A 75 10.96 0.12 -15.39
CA ILE A 75 10.87 1.57 -15.28
C ILE A 75 10.98 2.00 -13.81
N GLU A 76 10.22 1.37 -12.92
CA GLU A 76 10.24 1.63 -11.48
C GLU A 76 11.62 1.38 -10.87
N ALA A 77 12.29 0.28 -11.24
CA ALA A 77 13.65 -0.03 -10.82
C ALA A 77 14.67 0.96 -11.40
N GLY A 78 14.50 1.39 -12.66
CA GLY A 78 15.35 2.39 -13.30
C GLY A 78 15.22 3.77 -12.66
N GLU A 79 14.01 4.18 -12.31
CA GLU A 79 13.75 5.41 -11.55
C GLU A 79 14.34 5.33 -10.14
N ALA A 80 14.12 4.22 -9.43
CA ALA A 80 14.70 3.99 -8.11
C ALA A 80 16.23 4.01 -8.14
N SER A 81 16.86 3.41 -9.16
CA SER A 81 18.32 3.37 -9.30
C SER A 81 18.92 4.75 -9.59
N ARG A 82 18.20 5.63 -10.29
CA ARG A 82 18.64 7.02 -10.52
C ARG A 82 18.62 7.87 -9.26
N MET A 83 17.87 7.44 -8.24
CA MET A 83 17.78 8.11 -6.95
C MET A 83 18.86 7.68 -5.96
N ILE A 84 19.74 6.76 -6.34
CA ILE A 84 20.84 6.27 -5.52
C ILE A 84 22.08 7.11 -5.84
N LEU A 85 22.80 7.54 -4.80
CA LEU A 85 24.07 8.24 -4.99
C LEU A 85 25.10 7.34 -5.70
N PRO A 86 25.93 7.90 -6.59
CA PRO A 86 26.91 7.12 -7.34
C PRO A 86 27.97 6.47 -6.46
N SER A 87 28.29 7.09 -5.32
CA SER A 87 29.24 6.57 -4.34
C SER A 87 29.05 7.22 -2.98
N ILE A 88 29.62 6.60 -1.94
CA ILE A 88 29.52 7.06 -0.55
C ILE A 88 30.21 8.43 -0.39
N GLU A 89 31.27 8.66 -1.18
CA GLU A 89 32.04 9.90 -1.20
C GLU A 89 31.25 11.09 -1.76
N ALA A 90 30.16 10.85 -2.50
CA ALA A 90 29.27 11.91 -2.99
C ALA A 90 28.31 12.45 -1.91
N ALA A 91 28.17 11.75 -0.78
CA ALA A 91 27.24 12.14 0.28
C ALA A 91 27.51 13.54 0.87
N PRO A 92 28.76 13.97 1.16
CA PRO A 92 29.03 15.31 1.69
C PRO A 92 28.63 16.43 0.74
N GLU A 93 28.85 16.27 -0.57
CA GLU A 93 28.45 17.25 -1.60
C GLU A 93 26.93 17.34 -1.68
N TYR A 94 26.24 16.20 -1.69
CA TYR A 94 24.78 16.16 -1.64
C TYR A 94 24.22 16.84 -0.39
N LEU A 95 24.79 16.60 0.79
CA LEU A 95 24.40 17.26 2.04
C LEU A 95 24.63 18.78 2.01
N GLN A 96 25.67 19.24 1.31
CA GLN A 96 25.92 20.67 1.12
C GLN A 96 24.85 21.31 0.23
N ASP A 97 24.41 20.63 -0.82
CA ASP A 97 23.32 21.10 -1.68
C ASP A 97 21.96 21.04 -0.99
N LEU A 98 21.74 20.01 -0.17
CA LEU A 98 20.57 19.93 0.72
C LEU A 98 20.54 21.13 1.67
N ARG A 99 21.68 21.51 2.26
CA ARG A 99 21.80 22.70 3.10
C ARG A 99 21.44 23.98 2.34
N LYS A 100 21.92 24.15 1.10
CA LYS A 100 21.55 25.31 0.27
C LYS A 100 20.03 25.35 0.03
N THR A 101 19.43 24.20 -0.22
CA THR A 101 17.98 24.07 -0.42
C THR A 101 17.21 24.43 0.84
N VAL A 102 17.60 23.89 2.00
CA VAL A 102 16.98 24.20 3.29
C VAL A 102 17.09 25.69 3.62
N ASN A 103 18.24 26.31 3.35
CA ASN A 103 18.43 27.75 3.51
C ASN A 103 17.47 28.58 2.64
N ARG A 104 17.15 28.13 1.41
CA ARG A 104 16.16 28.81 0.54
C ARG A 104 14.75 28.81 1.13
N TYR A 105 14.40 27.79 1.92
CA TYR A 105 13.13 27.74 2.67
C TYR A 105 13.18 28.51 4.00
N GLY A 106 14.24 29.28 4.24
CA GLY A 106 14.37 30.13 5.44
C GLY A 106 14.79 29.37 6.69
N TRP A 107 15.56 28.29 6.55
CA TRP A 107 16.07 27.46 7.65
C TRP A 107 17.59 27.40 7.64
N LEU A 108 18.24 27.65 8.77
CA LEU A 108 19.67 27.39 8.95
C LEU A 108 19.88 25.92 9.29
N ALA A 109 20.52 25.17 8.40
CA ALA A 109 20.77 23.74 8.60
C ALA A 109 22.25 23.38 8.77
N THR A 110 22.51 22.40 9.63
CA THR A 110 23.79 21.70 9.74
C THR A 110 23.54 20.22 9.53
N PHE A 111 24.17 19.64 8.52
CA PHE A 111 24.13 18.21 8.25
C PHE A 111 25.49 17.58 8.53
N LYS A 112 25.48 16.35 9.04
CA LYS A 112 26.66 15.52 9.24
C LYS A 112 26.34 14.11 8.77
N SER A 113 27.12 13.56 7.86
CA SER A 113 27.13 12.13 7.58
C SER A 113 27.98 11.40 8.63
N TYR A 114 27.66 10.14 8.85
CA TYR A 114 28.43 9.22 9.67
C TYR A 114 28.93 8.08 8.79
N GLU A 115 29.92 7.35 9.31
CA GLU A 115 30.42 6.16 8.65
C GLU A 115 29.28 5.13 8.51
N PRO A 116 29.11 4.52 7.32
CA PRO A 116 28.08 3.51 7.11
C PRO A 116 28.30 2.35 8.08
N VAL A 117 27.25 2.00 8.83
CA VAL A 117 27.31 0.86 9.73
C VAL A 117 27.34 -0.39 8.87
N SER A 118 28.48 -1.08 8.86
CA SER A 118 28.60 -2.41 8.27
C SER A 118 27.76 -3.38 9.10
N GLY A 119 26.47 -3.51 8.77
CA GLY A 119 25.63 -4.58 9.30
C GLY A 119 26.11 -5.94 8.81
N PRO A 120 25.50 -7.06 9.25
CA PRO A 120 25.73 -8.35 8.63
C PRO A 120 25.23 -8.27 7.18
N THR A 121 26.14 -7.93 6.28
CA THR A 121 25.89 -7.72 4.86
C THR A 121 25.63 -9.08 4.24
N ASP A 122 24.40 -9.34 3.81
CA ASP A 122 24.20 -10.28 2.70
C ASP A 122 25.03 -9.73 1.53
N GLU A 123 26.09 -10.46 1.15
CA GLU A 123 27.07 -10.06 0.12
C GLU A 123 26.43 -9.73 -1.24
N GLU A 124 25.15 -10.01 -1.40
CA GLU A 124 24.36 -9.82 -2.63
C GLU A 124 23.71 -8.44 -2.76
N THR A 125 23.77 -7.56 -1.76
CA THR A 125 23.09 -6.24 -1.83
C THR A 125 24.02 -5.13 -2.37
N PRO A 126 23.74 -4.55 -3.56
CA PRO A 126 24.61 -3.54 -4.19
C PRO A 126 24.45 -2.12 -3.62
N ILE A 127 23.58 -1.94 -2.61
CA ILE A 127 23.19 -0.64 -2.05
C ILE A 127 23.70 -0.56 -0.61
N THR A 128 24.46 0.49 -0.32
CA THR A 128 24.90 0.85 1.03
C THR A 128 24.14 2.10 1.49
N PHE A 129 23.75 2.13 2.76
CA PHE A 129 23.08 3.28 3.35
C PHE A 129 24.07 4.12 4.15
N VAL A 130 24.16 5.41 3.83
CA VAL A 130 24.98 6.38 4.56
C VAL A 130 24.08 7.08 5.58
N PRO A 131 24.24 6.81 6.90
CA PRO A 131 23.48 7.50 7.92
C PRO A 131 23.92 8.97 8.00
N ALA A 132 22.96 9.87 8.13
CA ALA A 132 23.18 11.29 8.30
C ALA A 132 22.23 11.88 9.34
N ALA A 133 22.70 12.91 10.05
CA ALA A 133 21.89 13.70 10.95
C ALA A 133 21.92 15.17 10.54
N GLY A 134 20.78 15.81 10.70
CA GLY A 134 20.55 17.22 10.43
C GLY A 134 19.98 17.93 11.63
N LYS A 135 20.45 19.15 11.88
CA LYS A 135 19.80 20.09 12.79
C LYS A 135 19.44 21.35 12.04
N MET A 136 18.20 21.80 12.18
CA MET A 136 17.66 22.97 11.50
C MET A 136 17.03 23.94 12.49
N ILE A 137 17.25 25.23 12.27
CA ILE A 137 16.72 26.33 13.07
C ILE A 137 16.14 27.36 12.10
N PRO A 138 14.92 27.89 12.31
CA PRO A 138 14.37 28.88 11.40
C PRO A 138 15.22 30.16 11.45
N THR A 139 15.40 30.77 10.28
CA THR A 139 15.96 32.12 10.18
C THR A 139 14.96 33.14 10.76
N ARG A 140 15.45 34.33 11.11
CA ARG A 140 14.59 35.45 11.55
C ARG A 140 13.61 35.92 10.47
N GLU A 141 13.91 35.64 9.20
CA GLU A 141 13.06 35.99 8.05
C GLU A 141 11.88 35.02 7.89
N ASN A 142 12.01 33.80 8.41
CA ASN A 142 10.99 32.78 8.31
C ASN A 142 9.87 32.99 9.35
N ARG A 143 8.86 33.78 8.96
CA ARG A 143 7.69 34.08 9.79
C ARG A 143 6.71 32.89 9.92
N LYS A 144 6.89 31.83 9.13
CA LYS A 144 6.01 30.65 9.08
C LYS A 144 6.85 29.37 9.11
N PRO A 145 7.54 29.07 10.23
CA PRO A 145 8.44 27.93 10.32
C PRO A 145 7.70 26.61 10.06
N PHE A 146 6.56 26.37 10.70
CA PHE A 146 5.88 25.09 10.53
C PHE A 146 5.38 24.82 9.08
N PRO A 147 4.70 25.76 8.38
CA PRO A 147 4.36 25.57 6.97
C PRO A 147 5.58 25.37 6.05
N SER A 148 6.65 26.16 6.24
CA SER A 148 7.87 26.00 5.42
C SER A 148 8.59 24.67 5.69
N LEU A 149 8.49 24.12 6.90
CA LEU A 149 8.98 22.77 7.21
C LEU A 149 8.21 21.70 6.43
N LEU A 150 6.88 21.81 6.35
CA LEU A 150 6.06 20.86 5.59
C LEU A 150 6.38 20.88 4.10
N GLU A 151 6.55 22.09 3.55
CA GLU A 151 6.95 22.28 2.16
C GLU A 151 8.35 21.68 1.89
N LEU A 152 9.29 21.89 2.82
CA LEU A 152 10.62 21.31 2.76
C LEU A 152 10.62 19.78 2.84
N LEU A 153 9.81 19.19 3.72
CA LEU A 153 9.67 17.73 3.81
C LEU A 153 9.06 17.14 2.53
N THR A 154 8.08 17.84 1.95
CA THR A 154 7.49 17.46 0.66
C THR A 154 8.53 17.53 -0.46
N HIS A 155 9.37 18.56 -0.44
CA HIS A 155 10.48 18.69 -1.39
C HIS A 155 11.53 17.59 -1.21
N PHE A 156 11.80 17.15 0.02
CA PHE A 156 12.69 16.01 0.28
C PHE A 156 12.12 14.70 -0.25
N THR A 157 10.82 14.46 -0.09
CA THR A 157 10.17 13.28 -0.67
C THR A 157 10.12 13.30 -2.21
N ALA A 158 10.17 14.50 -2.80
CA ALA A 158 10.20 14.69 -4.26
C ALA A 158 11.61 14.89 -4.83
N SER A 159 12.65 14.81 -3.98
CA SER A 159 14.04 15.04 -4.41
C SER A 159 14.49 13.92 -5.36
N ALA A 160 15.38 14.26 -6.28
CA ALA A 160 15.96 13.31 -7.23
C ALA A 160 16.76 12.19 -6.54
N ASN A 161 17.14 12.33 -5.27
CA ASN A 161 17.85 11.30 -4.50
C ASN A 161 16.98 10.79 -3.36
N ARG A 162 17.08 9.48 -3.10
CA ARG A 162 16.32 8.77 -2.08
C ARG A 162 16.89 9.07 -0.69
N ILE A 163 16.12 9.85 0.07
CA ILE A 163 16.37 10.10 1.50
C ILE A 163 15.33 9.32 2.30
N ASP A 164 15.79 8.33 3.06
CA ASP A 164 14.93 7.59 3.97
C ASP A 164 15.00 8.24 5.36
N LEU A 165 13.96 8.99 5.73
CA LEU A 165 13.86 9.66 7.03
C LEU A 165 13.62 8.63 8.14
N THR A 166 14.57 8.48 9.07
CA THR A 166 14.48 7.50 10.17
C THR A 166 13.94 8.11 11.45
N ARG A 167 14.23 9.40 11.69
CA ARG A 167 13.72 10.12 12.86
C ARG A 167 13.53 11.59 12.53
N LEU A 168 12.43 12.15 13.01
CA LEU A 168 12.18 13.58 13.05
C LEU A 168 11.78 13.98 14.47
N ALA A 169 12.51 14.92 15.05
CA ALA A 169 12.20 15.50 16.35
C ALA A 169 12.04 17.02 16.17
N ILE A 170 10.93 17.54 16.66
CA ILE A 170 10.64 18.98 16.67
C ILE A 170 10.63 19.42 18.13
N GLY A 171 11.63 20.19 18.51
CA GLY A 171 11.74 20.81 19.83
C GLY A 171 11.38 22.29 19.75
N VAL A 172 11.02 22.87 20.88
CA VAL A 172 10.92 24.32 21.04
C VAL A 172 11.85 24.70 22.18
N ASP A 173 12.85 25.51 21.88
CA ASP A 173 13.76 26.09 22.87
C ASP A 173 13.38 27.55 23.09
N GLU A 174 13.23 27.94 24.35
CA GLU A 174 12.87 29.31 24.76
C GLU A 174 13.85 30.36 24.21
N LYS A 175 15.11 29.99 23.96
CA LYS A 175 16.15 30.93 23.49
C LYS A 175 16.29 30.96 21.97
N THR A 176 16.15 29.82 21.30
CA THR A 176 16.44 29.68 19.87
C THR A 176 15.21 29.47 19.00
N GLY A 177 14.03 29.31 19.59
CA GLY A 177 12.78 29.05 18.89
C GLY A 177 12.60 27.57 18.56
N PRO A 178 11.79 27.23 17.54
CA PRO A 178 11.60 25.84 17.17
C PRO A 178 12.89 25.29 16.55
N THR A 179 13.33 24.14 17.03
CA THR A 179 14.50 23.41 16.52
C THR A 179 14.03 22.09 15.95
N VAL A 180 14.55 21.72 14.78
CA VAL A 180 14.21 20.46 14.13
C VAL A 180 15.47 19.62 14.01
N GLU A 181 15.42 18.43 14.58
CA GLU A 181 16.48 17.43 14.47
C GLU A 181 15.96 16.28 13.62
N MET A 182 16.73 15.88 12.61
CA MET A 182 16.38 14.78 11.72
C MET A 182 17.53 13.80 11.61
N ASN A 183 17.20 12.52 11.61
CA ASN A 183 18.11 11.47 11.19
C ASN A 183 17.54 10.84 9.93
N PHE A 184 18.40 10.56 8.98
CA PHE A 184 18.02 9.98 7.71
C PHE A 184 19.15 9.12 7.17
N GLN A 185 18.82 8.29 6.19
CA GLN A 185 19.76 7.43 5.48
C GLN A 185 19.71 7.81 4.01
N ILE A 186 20.89 7.93 3.39
CA ILE A 186 21.03 8.19 1.97
C ILE A 186 21.48 6.89 1.31
N ALA A 187 20.73 6.43 0.31
CA ALA A 187 21.13 5.27 -0.48
C ALA A 187 22.30 5.63 -1.39
N SER A 188 23.33 4.79 -1.41
CA SER A 188 24.50 4.91 -2.28
C SER A 188 24.84 3.55 -2.88
N HIS A 189 25.40 3.55 -4.09
CA HIS A 189 26.06 2.37 -4.62
C HIS A 189 27.29 2.03 -3.77
N ARG A 190 27.51 0.73 -3.56
CA ARG A 190 28.77 0.23 -3.00
C ARG A 190 29.86 0.44 -4.03
N THR A 191 30.91 1.16 -3.68
CA THR A 191 32.08 1.32 -4.54
C THR A 191 32.82 -0.03 -4.54
N ASP A 192 32.61 -0.86 -5.56
CA ASP A 192 33.33 -2.13 -5.69
C ASP A 192 34.81 -1.84 -5.99
N GLU A 193 35.67 -2.09 -5.01
CA GLU A 193 37.14 -1.98 -5.13
C GLU A 193 37.71 -2.80 -6.30
N LYS A 194 36.96 -3.79 -6.81
CA LYS A 194 37.38 -4.63 -7.95
C LYS A 194 37.30 -3.95 -9.32
N THR A 195 36.63 -2.80 -9.45
CA THR A 195 36.49 -2.09 -10.73
C THR A 195 37.51 -0.96 -10.91
N ALA A 196 38.36 -0.71 -9.91
CA ALA A 196 39.35 0.37 -9.90
C ALA A 196 40.80 -0.10 -10.15
N GLN A 197 41.02 -1.37 -10.54
CA GLN A 197 42.32 -1.91 -10.95
C GLN A 197 42.40 -2.16 -12.45
#